data_AF-A0A974UDG6-F1
#
_entry.id   AF-A0A974UDG6-F1
#
_cell.length_a   1.000
_cell.length_b   1.000
_cell.length_c   1.000
_cell.angle_alpha   90.00
_cell.angle_beta   90.00
_cell.angle_gamma   90.00
#
_symmetry.space_group_name_H-M   'P 1'
#
loop_
_entity.id
_entity.type
_entity.pdbx_description
1 polymer ?
#
loop_
_entity_poly.entity_id
_entity_poly.type
_entity_poly.pdbx_seq_one_letter_code
_entity_poly.pdbx_strand_id
1 'polypeptide(L)'
;MKLTTIGIIHSPYKQRGDAPRQGRLAEALSEIEVYPEFGDALISVEHLSHLIVLYWQDRSDRTMLKSCTPFSEDMVGIFASRSPNRPNPIAFCVAEIVEIKGNIITVRGLDALDNSPLLDMKVYSTQIDCVPDVRTDLIPPAYLASSHEH
;
A
#
# COMPACT_ATOMS: atom_id res chain seq x y z
N MET A 1 2.62 11.19 19.34
CA MET A 1 3.42 10.12 18.70
C MET A 1 4.16 10.71 17.52
N LYS A 2 5.45 10.40 17.38
CA LYS A 2 6.28 10.80 16.22
C LYS A 2 6.70 9.51 15.52
N LEU A 3 6.50 9.43 14.21
CA LEU A 3 6.93 8.30 13.39
C LEU A 3 8.35 8.56 12.86
N THR A 4 9.10 7.48 12.71
CA THR A 4 10.41 7.48 12.05
C THR A 4 10.24 6.97 10.63
N THR A 5 10.74 7.72 9.65
CA THR A 5 10.80 7.29 8.26
C THR A 5 11.99 6.36 8.08
N ILE A 6 11.78 5.19 7.52
CA ILE A 6 12.82 4.15 7.38
C ILE A 6 13.37 4.05 5.95
N GLY A 7 12.87 4.88 5.05
CA GLY A 7 13.22 4.86 3.64
C GLY A 7 12.33 5.77 2.81
N ILE A 8 12.44 5.64 1.50
CA ILE A 8 11.70 6.40 0.50
C ILE A 8 11.22 5.46 -0.62
N ILE A 9 10.06 5.76 -1.19
CA ILE A 9 9.51 5.01 -2.32
C ILE A 9 9.67 5.84 -3.59
N HIS A 10 10.33 5.25 -4.59
CA HIS A 10 10.45 5.79 -5.95
C HIS A 10 9.43 5.11 -6.86
N SER A 11 8.64 5.89 -7.57
CA SER A 11 7.56 5.37 -8.41
C SER A 11 7.36 6.21 -9.67
N PRO A 12 6.69 5.67 -10.70
CA PRO A 12 6.35 6.46 -11.88
C PRO A 12 5.24 7.49 -11.61
N TYR A 13 4.59 7.46 -10.43
CA TYR A 13 3.43 8.28 -10.13
C TYR A 13 3.85 9.61 -9.50
N LYS A 14 3.83 10.72 -10.24
CA LYS A 14 4.38 11.99 -9.77
C LYS A 14 3.34 12.87 -9.07
N GLN A 15 2.09 12.79 -9.50
CA GLN A 15 0.99 13.59 -8.96
C GLN A 15 -0.27 12.77 -8.73
N ARG A 16 -1.21 13.38 -7.99
CA ARG A 16 -2.51 12.78 -7.73
C ARG A 16 -3.24 12.55 -9.06
N GLY A 17 -3.64 11.31 -9.31
CA GLY A 17 -4.26 10.88 -10.56
C GLY A 17 -3.35 9.99 -11.43
N ASP A 18 -2.02 10.10 -11.26
CA ASP A 18 -1.08 9.17 -11.93
C ASP A 18 -1.10 7.80 -11.26
N ALA A 19 -1.17 7.79 -9.92
CA ALA A 19 -1.19 6.55 -9.14
C ALA A 19 -2.48 5.77 -9.38
N PRO A 20 -2.41 4.44 -9.51
CA PRO A 20 -3.58 3.60 -9.62
C PRO A 20 -4.40 3.72 -8.33
N ARG A 21 -5.70 3.42 -8.44
CA ARG A 21 -6.60 3.46 -7.29
C ARG A 21 -6.17 2.51 -6.17
N GLN A 22 -5.64 1.35 -6.54
CA GLN A 22 -5.05 0.34 -5.66
C GLN A 22 -3.86 -0.26 -6.40
N GLY A 23 -2.69 -0.26 -5.76
CA GLY A 23 -1.44 -0.71 -6.40
C GLY A 23 -1.52 -2.15 -6.93
N ARG A 24 -2.23 -3.04 -6.22
CA ARG A 24 -2.47 -4.45 -6.61
C ARG A 24 -3.13 -4.64 -7.98
N LEU A 25 -3.75 -3.61 -8.53
CA LEU A 25 -4.41 -3.62 -9.84
C LEU A 25 -3.50 -3.07 -10.97
N ALA A 26 -2.24 -2.76 -10.67
CA ALA A 26 -1.29 -2.17 -11.60
C ALA A 26 -0.03 -3.02 -11.72
N GLU A 27 0.55 -3.02 -12.92
CA GLU A 27 1.76 -3.77 -13.27
C GLU A 27 3.05 -2.94 -13.17
N ALA A 28 2.92 -1.64 -12.97
CA ALA A 28 4.06 -0.73 -12.91
C ALA A 28 4.96 -1.06 -11.70
N LEU A 29 6.26 -1.01 -11.94
CA LEU A 29 7.27 -1.24 -10.93
C LEU A 29 7.51 0.02 -10.11
N SER A 30 7.86 -0.17 -8.84
CA SER A 30 8.33 0.87 -7.93
C SER A 30 9.53 0.34 -7.17
N GLU A 31 10.36 1.23 -6.65
CA GLU A 31 11.53 0.88 -5.85
C GLU A 31 11.32 1.38 -4.42
N ILE A 32 11.58 0.50 -3.46
CA ILE A 32 11.65 0.84 -2.05
C ILE A 32 13.12 0.97 -1.69
N GLU A 33 13.58 2.17 -1.39
CA GLU A 33 14.93 2.42 -0.90
C GLU A 33 14.88 2.54 0.62
N VAL A 34 15.45 1.56 1.32
CA VAL A 34 15.58 1.57 2.78
C VAL A 34 16.83 2.36 3.16
N TYR A 35 16.73 3.26 4.15
CA TYR A 35 17.89 4.05 4.54
C TYR A 35 19.01 3.17 5.13
N PRO A 36 20.29 3.51 4.90
CA PRO A 36 21.42 2.66 5.28
C PRO A 36 21.44 2.27 6.76
N GLU A 37 21.00 3.14 7.67
CA GLU A 37 20.94 2.86 9.11
C GLU A 37 19.93 1.75 9.50
N PHE A 38 19.03 1.38 8.58
CA PHE A 38 18.08 0.28 8.75
C PHE A 38 18.44 -0.94 7.87
N GLY A 39 19.61 -0.95 7.22
CA GLY A 39 20.02 -2.01 6.29
C GLY A 39 20.00 -3.41 6.90
N ASP A 40 20.42 -3.56 8.16
CA ASP A 40 20.40 -4.86 8.87
C ASP A 40 18.98 -5.43 9.02
N ALA A 41 17.93 -4.59 8.96
CA ALA A 41 16.54 -5.05 9.01
C ALA A 41 16.10 -5.76 7.71
N LEU A 42 16.92 -5.76 6.67
CA LEU A 42 16.65 -6.44 5.40
C LEU A 42 17.16 -7.89 5.34
N ILE A 43 17.88 -8.36 6.36
CA ILE A 43 18.36 -9.74 6.40
C ILE A 43 17.19 -10.70 6.19
N SER A 44 17.33 -11.62 5.23
CA SER A 44 16.35 -12.66 4.87
C SER A 44 15.10 -12.18 4.12
N VAL A 45 15.00 -10.90 3.74
CA VAL A 45 13.89 -10.42 2.89
C VAL A 45 13.89 -11.10 1.51
N GLU A 46 15.05 -11.55 1.02
CA GLU A 46 15.21 -12.29 -0.23
C GLU A 46 14.50 -13.65 -0.27
N HIS A 47 14.08 -14.17 0.88
CA HIS A 47 13.29 -15.40 0.97
C HIS A 47 11.79 -15.15 0.86
N LEU A 48 11.35 -13.89 0.74
CA LEU A 48 9.96 -13.51 0.66
C LEU A 48 9.54 -13.27 -0.79
N SER A 49 8.31 -13.64 -1.14
CA SER A 49 7.70 -13.24 -2.41
C SER A 49 6.90 -11.95 -2.31
N HIS A 50 6.37 -11.66 -1.12
CA HIS A 50 5.49 -10.52 -0.87
C HIS A 50 5.78 -9.85 0.47
N LEU A 51 5.58 -8.53 0.48
CA LEU A 51 5.65 -7.68 1.65
C LEU A 51 4.34 -6.93 1.84
N ILE A 52 3.95 -6.75 3.10
CA ILE A 52 3.10 -5.64 3.49
C ILE A 52 4.00 -4.41 3.59
N VAL A 53 3.63 -3.34 2.89
CA VAL A 53 4.35 -2.07 2.87
C VAL A 53 3.44 -0.99 3.47
N LEU A 54 3.93 -0.33 4.51
CA LEU A 54 3.28 0.84 5.11
C LEU A 54 4.07 2.10 4.76
N TYR A 55 3.39 3.09 4.22
CA TYR A 55 4.00 4.35 3.84
C TYR A 55 3.10 5.53 4.20
N TRP A 56 3.69 6.71 4.31
CA TRP A 56 2.97 7.93 4.66
C TRP A 56 2.51 8.66 3.40
N GLN A 57 1.21 8.85 3.23
CA GLN A 57 0.66 9.69 2.16
C GLN A 57 0.73 11.16 2.55
N ASP A 58 1.94 11.70 2.48
CA ASP A 58 2.36 13.05 2.85
C ASP A 58 1.53 14.19 2.24
N ARG A 59 0.92 13.95 1.08
CA ARG A 59 0.07 14.91 0.34
C ARG A 59 -1.43 14.81 0.66
N SER A 60 -1.82 14.05 1.67
CA SER A 60 -3.23 13.81 2.01
C SER A 60 -3.83 14.91 2.89
N ASP A 61 -5.13 15.16 2.73
CA ASP A 61 -5.90 16.00 3.67
C ASP A 61 -6.24 15.20 4.93
N ARG A 62 -5.70 15.63 6.07
CA ARG A 62 -5.83 14.96 7.36
C ARG A 62 -7.09 15.37 8.14
N THR A 63 -7.86 16.31 7.62
CA THR A 63 -9.08 16.83 8.27
C THR A 63 -10.35 16.16 7.77
N MET A 64 -10.28 15.47 6.63
CA MET A 64 -11.43 14.81 6.01
C MET A 64 -11.90 13.61 6.83
N LEU A 65 -13.21 13.55 7.06
CA LEU A 65 -13.87 12.47 7.80
C LEU A 65 -14.81 11.62 6.94
N LYS A 66 -15.08 12.05 5.70
CA LYS A 66 -15.95 11.36 4.74
C LYS A 66 -15.35 11.38 3.34
N SER A 67 -15.68 10.38 2.53
CA SER A 67 -15.27 10.30 1.12
C SER A 67 -16.29 9.52 0.30
N CYS A 68 -16.45 9.85 -0.98
CA CYS A 68 -17.09 8.94 -1.93
C CYS A 68 -16.26 7.67 -2.08
N THR A 69 -16.92 6.58 -2.46
CA THR A 69 -16.25 5.35 -2.86
C THR A 69 -16.18 5.28 -4.38
N PRO A 70 -15.33 4.42 -4.94
CA PRO A 70 -15.24 4.29 -6.39
C PRO A 70 -16.45 3.63 -7.08
N PHE A 71 -17.45 3.22 -6.31
CA PHE A 71 -18.64 2.51 -6.77
C PHE A 71 -19.94 3.18 -6.33
N SER A 72 -19.87 4.29 -5.61
CA SER A 72 -21.03 5.10 -5.23
C SER A 72 -20.64 6.56 -5.02
N GLU A 73 -21.49 7.47 -5.50
CA GLU A 73 -21.38 8.91 -5.22
C GLU A 73 -21.76 9.25 -3.77
N ASP A 74 -22.43 8.33 -3.07
CA ASP A 74 -22.73 8.49 -1.64
C ASP A 74 -21.45 8.54 -0.81
N MET A 75 -21.44 9.45 0.16
CA MET A 75 -20.34 9.62 1.09
C MET A 75 -20.40 8.56 2.19
N VAL A 76 -19.28 7.90 2.44
CA VAL A 76 -19.08 7.04 3.62
C VAL A 76 -18.04 7.66 4.55
N GLY A 77 -18.04 7.25 5.82
CA GLY A 77 -16.96 7.61 6.74
C GLY A 77 -15.62 7.04 6.22
N ILE A 78 -14.52 7.79 6.37
CA ILE A 78 -13.20 7.37 5.86
C ILE A 78 -12.69 6.03 6.40
N PHE A 79 -13.21 5.57 7.54
CA PHE A 79 -12.86 4.27 8.12
C PHE A 79 -13.63 3.10 7.48
N ALA A 80 -14.69 3.39 6.72
CA ALA A 80 -15.36 2.43 5.84
C ALA A 80 -14.79 2.46 4.41
N SER A 81 -13.68 3.17 4.18
CA SER A 81 -13.03 3.27 2.87
C SER A 81 -11.51 3.17 2.98
N ARG A 82 -10.85 3.08 1.81
CA ARG A 82 -9.39 3.18 1.68
C ARG A 82 -8.94 4.57 1.19
N SER A 83 -9.72 5.61 1.47
CA SER A 83 -9.35 6.99 1.10
C SER A 83 -7.99 7.36 1.70
N PRO A 84 -7.11 8.04 0.94
CA PRO A 84 -5.84 8.55 1.44
C PRO A 84 -6.01 9.70 2.44
N ASN A 85 -7.10 10.45 2.30
CA ASN A 85 -7.43 11.57 3.19
C ASN A 85 -8.00 11.02 4.51
N ARG A 86 -7.17 11.03 5.57
CA ARG A 86 -7.50 10.53 6.90
C ARG A 86 -6.59 11.16 7.97
N PRO A 87 -6.97 11.15 9.26
CA PRO A 87 -6.17 11.77 10.33
C PRO A 87 -4.72 11.29 10.41
N ASN A 88 -4.50 9.99 10.18
CA ASN A 88 -3.19 9.37 10.04
C ASN A 88 -3.12 8.70 8.67
N PRO A 89 -2.60 9.38 7.63
CA PRO A 89 -2.56 8.89 6.24
C PRO A 89 -1.51 7.80 6.03
N ILE A 90 -1.65 6.72 6.80
CA ILE A 90 -0.86 5.50 6.67
C ILE A 90 -1.53 4.67 5.59
N ALA A 91 -0.85 4.52 4.46
CA ALA A 91 -1.25 3.61 3.41
C ALA A 91 -0.73 2.20 3.68
N PHE A 92 -1.39 1.23 3.06
CA PHE A 92 -1.11 -0.19 3.18
C PHE A 92 -1.20 -0.79 1.78
N CYS A 93 -0.13 -1.46 1.35
CA CYS A 93 -0.09 -2.26 0.14
C CYS A 93 0.43 -3.66 0.47
N VAL A 94 -0.03 -4.66 -0.29
CA VAL A 94 0.68 -5.94 -0.42
C VAL A 94 1.41 -5.88 -1.75
N ALA A 95 2.75 -5.90 -1.69
CA ALA A 95 3.63 -5.73 -2.83
C ALA A 95 4.40 -7.03 -3.11
N GLU A 96 4.51 -7.39 -4.38
CA GLU A 96 5.32 -8.52 -4.87
C GLU A 96 6.77 -8.06 -5.02
N ILE A 97 7.72 -8.81 -4.46
CA ILE A 97 9.15 -8.57 -4.65
C ILE A 97 9.55 -9.08 -6.03
N VAL A 98 10.11 -8.19 -6.85
CA VAL A 98 10.61 -8.51 -8.19
C VAL A 98 12.13 -8.68 -8.18
N GLU A 99 12.83 -7.81 -7.46
CA GLU A 99 14.30 -7.83 -7.36
C GLU A 99 14.77 -7.15 -6.07
N ILE A 100 15.91 -7.59 -5.52
CA ILE A 100 16.59 -6.92 -4.41
C ILE A 100 18.04 -6.63 -4.80
N LYS A 101 18.46 -5.38 -4.64
CA LYS A 101 19.83 -4.91 -4.88
C LYS A 101 20.30 -4.03 -3.71
N GLY A 102 21.06 -4.62 -2.79
CA GLY A 102 21.51 -3.93 -1.58
C GLY A 102 20.32 -3.49 -0.73
N ASN A 103 20.17 -2.18 -0.51
CA ASN A 103 19.07 -1.58 0.24
C ASN A 103 17.86 -1.17 -0.62
N ILE A 104 17.86 -1.54 -1.91
CA ILE A 104 16.78 -1.24 -2.85
C ILE A 104 15.99 -2.51 -3.16
N ILE A 105 14.67 -2.45 -2.99
CA ILE A 105 13.75 -3.54 -3.30
C ILE A 105 12.81 -3.07 -4.42
N THR A 106 12.94 -3.66 -5.60
CA THR A 106 12.02 -3.44 -6.72
C THR A 106 10.78 -4.28 -6.50
N VAL A 107 9.61 -3.64 -6.54
CA VAL A 107 8.32 -4.27 -6.26
C VAL A 107 7.25 -3.92 -7.29
N ARG A 108 6.25 -4.78 -7.41
CA ARG A 108 4.97 -4.51 -8.06
C ARG A 108 3.87 -4.41 -7.00
N GLY A 109 2.83 -3.61 -7.24
CA GLY A 109 1.65 -3.56 -6.36
C GLY A 109 1.59 -2.35 -5.42
N LEU A 110 2.46 -1.36 -5.59
CA LEU A 110 2.39 -0.08 -4.87
C LEU A 110 1.56 0.97 -5.62
N ASP A 111 0.93 1.85 -4.86
CA ASP A 111 0.20 3.05 -5.32
C ASP A 111 0.75 4.35 -4.67
N ALA A 112 1.97 4.28 -4.15
CA ALA A 112 2.64 5.41 -3.53
C ALA A 112 3.10 6.41 -4.59
N LEU A 113 2.83 7.71 -4.36
CA LEU A 113 3.45 8.75 -5.17
C LEU A 113 4.96 8.74 -4.99
N ASP A 114 5.68 9.17 -6.01
CA ASP A 114 7.12 9.28 -5.99
C ASP A 114 7.60 10.13 -4.80
N ASN A 115 8.68 9.70 -4.18
CA ASN A 115 9.24 10.27 -2.95
C ASN A 115 8.34 10.12 -1.71
N SER A 116 7.39 9.18 -1.69
CA SER A 116 6.58 8.93 -0.48
C SER A 116 7.44 8.33 0.64
N PRO A 117 7.32 8.79 1.89
CA PRO A 117 8.09 8.24 3.01
C PRO A 117 7.66 6.81 3.38
N LEU A 118 8.64 5.90 3.46
CA LEU A 118 8.43 4.54 3.96
C LEU A 118 8.36 4.55 5.50
N LEU A 119 7.38 3.84 6.07
CA LEU A 119 7.19 3.74 7.51
C LEU A 119 7.54 2.37 8.06
N ASP A 120 7.15 1.30 7.37
CA ASP A 120 7.29 -0.06 7.87
C ASP A 120 7.17 -1.08 6.73
N MET A 121 7.75 -2.26 6.94
CA MET A 121 7.60 -3.42 6.06
C MET A 121 7.42 -4.68 6.90
N LYS A 122 6.54 -5.58 6.46
CA LYS A 122 6.29 -6.85 7.13
C LYS A 122 6.16 -7.98 6.14
N VAL A 123 6.55 -9.18 6.56
CA VAL A 123 6.23 -10.40 5.80
C VAL A 123 4.73 -10.52 5.64
N TYR A 124 4.28 -10.84 4.42
CA TYR A 124 2.89 -11.23 4.18
C TYR A 124 2.71 -12.71 4.55
N SER A 125 1.67 -13.02 5.32
CA SER A 125 1.31 -14.38 5.71
C SER A 125 -0.16 -14.64 5.46
N THR A 126 -0.44 -15.62 4.59
CA THR A 126 -1.80 -16.04 4.29
C THR A 126 -2.59 -16.50 5.52
N GLN A 127 -1.90 -17.00 6.55
CA GLN A 127 -2.54 -17.46 7.77
C GLN A 127 -3.18 -16.33 8.60
N ILE A 128 -2.60 -15.12 8.57
CA ILE A 128 -3.01 -14.01 9.45
C ILE A 128 -3.51 -12.78 8.68
N ASP A 129 -3.07 -12.60 7.44
CA ASP A 129 -3.43 -11.44 6.61
C ASP A 129 -4.60 -11.74 5.65
N CYS A 130 -4.95 -13.02 5.46
CA CYS A 130 -6.09 -13.44 4.65
C CYS A 130 -7.18 -14.03 5.55
N VAL A 131 -8.35 -13.42 5.52
CA VAL A 131 -9.57 -13.95 6.15
C VAL A 131 -10.57 -14.23 5.03
N PRO A 132 -10.78 -15.51 4.66
CA PRO A 132 -11.84 -15.84 3.71
C PRO A 132 -13.23 -15.54 4.32
N ASP A 133 -14.22 -15.33 3.46
CA ASP A 133 -15.64 -15.20 3.85
C ASP A 133 -15.99 -14.02 4.78
N VAL A 134 -15.40 -12.85 4.50
CA VAL A 134 -15.71 -11.61 5.22
C VAL A 134 -17.00 -10.95 4.72
N ARG A 135 -17.76 -10.33 5.64
CA ARG A 135 -18.94 -9.52 5.30
C ARG A 135 -18.51 -8.16 4.72
N THR A 136 -18.89 -7.90 3.47
CA THR A 136 -18.53 -6.69 2.71
C THR A 136 -19.74 -6.03 2.03
N ASP A 137 -20.88 -5.93 2.71
CA ASP A 137 -22.16 -5.45 2.15
C ASP A 137 -22.10 -4.06 1.47
N LEU A 138 -21.10 -3.24 1.82
CA LEU A 138 -20.86 -1.94 1.18
C LEU A 138 -20.24 -2.06 -0.22
N ILE A 139 -19.52 -3.15 -0.51
CA ILE A 139 -18.75 -3.34 -1.74
C ILE A 139 -19.60 -4.17 -2.71
N PRO A 140 -19.94 -3.64 -3.91
CA PRO A 140 -20.70 -4.41 -4.89
C PRO A 140 -19.92 -5.63 -5.40
N PRO A 141 -20.60 -6.72 -5.81
CA PRO A 141 -19.93 -7.93 -6.31
C PRO A 141 -18.93 -7.69 -7.45
N ALA A 142 -19.18 -6.71 -8.32
CA ALA A 142 -18.26 -6.34 -9.40
C ALA A 142 -16.90 -5.78 -8.93
N TYR A 143 -16.78 -5.39 -7.65
CA TYR A 143 -15.55 -4.90 -7.03
C TYR A 143 -14.94 -5.89 -6.02
N LEU A 144 -15.58 -7.04 -5.81
CA LEU A 144 -14.99 -8.17 -5.12
C LEU A 144 -14.18 -8.96 -6.15
N ALA A 145 -12.93 -9.31 -5.83
CA ALA A 145 -12.15 -10.17 -6.71
C ALA A 145 -12.95 -11.45 -6.99
N SER A 146 -12.95 -11.91 -8.23
CA SER A 146 -13.42 -13.24 -8.60
C SER A 146 -12.52 -14.27 -7.90
N SER A 147 -12.83 -14.61 -6.65
CA SER A 147 -12.23 -15.73 -5.97
C SER A 147 -12.61 -17.00 -6.75
N HIS A 148 -11.59 -17.77 -7.12
CA HIS A 148 -11.65 -19.13 -7.71
C HIS A 148 -11.69 -19.24 -9.24
N GLU A 149 -10.53 -19.05 -9.89
CA GLU A 149 -10.10 -19.94 -10.98
C GLU A 149 -8.58 -20.13 -10.92
N HIS A 150 -8.13 -21.06 -10.06
CA HIS A 150 -6.88 -21.82 -10.21
C HIS A 150 -7.14 -23.24 -9.73
#